data_AF-A0A7K0DNU8-F1
#
_entry.id   AF-A0A7K0DNU8-F1
#
_cell.length_a   1.000
_cell.length_b   1.000
_cell.length_c   1.000
_cell.angle_alpha   90.00
_cell.angle_beta   90.00
_cell.angle_gamma   90.00
#
_symmetry.space_group_name_H-M   'P 1'
#
loop_
_entity.id
_entity.type
_entity.pdbx_description
1 polymer ?
#
loop_
_entity_poly.entity_id
_entity_poly.type
_entity_poly.pdbx_seq_one_letter_code
_entity_poly.pdbx_strand_id
1 'polypeptide(L)'
;MDTSKNAIVEWCRAYLADLLEVPAQSIDPAADFDRIGVDSALAVSLLIEVEERYGVDLSPEDLYQHPNLNAMATYLHEHSRSVA
;
A
#
# COMPACT_ATOMS: atom_id res chain seq x y z
N MET A 1 -12.45 -6.30 -8.55
CA MET A 1 -11.08 -5.85 -8.21
C MET A 1 -10.20 -7.07 -8.09
N ASP A 2 -8.98 -7.00 -8.62
CA ASP A 2 -7.99 -8.05 -8.44
C ASP A 2 -7.35 -7.86 -7.07
N THR A 3 -7.54 -8.83 -6.18
CA THR A 3 -7.00 -8.81 -4.81
C THR A 3 -5.73 -9.65 -4.71
N SER A 4 -5.13 -10.08 -5.82
CA SER A 4 -3.83 -10.74 -5.80
C SER A 4 -2.75 -9.79 -5.26
N LYS A 5 -1.78 -10.35 -4.54
CA LYS A 5 -0.66 -9.58 -3.99
C LYS A 5 0.01 -8.68 -5.04
N ASN A 6 0.27 -9.21 -6.24
CA ASN A 6 0.92 -8.45 -7.31
C ASN A 6 0.05 -7.28 -7.80
N ALA A 7 -1.26 -7.48 -7.95
CA ALA A 7 -2.16 -6.40 -8.35
C ALA A 7 -2.21 -5.28 -7.29
N ILE A 8 -2.24 -5.66 -6.01
CA ILE A 8 -2.22 -4.71 -4.89
C ILE A 8 -0.90 -3.92 -4.88
N VAL A 9 0.24 -4.59 -5.03
CA VAL A 9 1.56 -3.94 -5.09
C VAL A 9 1.63 -2.96 -6.24
N GLU A 10 1.29 -3.37 -7.47
CA GLU A 10 1.36 -2.49 -8.64
C GLU A 10 0.42 -1.29 -8.52
N TRP A 11 -0.77 -1.49 -7.96
CA TRP A 11 -1.68 -0.39 -7.71
C TRP A 11 -1.14 0.59 -6.67
N CYS A 12 -0.69 0.12 -5.50
CA CYS A 12 -0.14 0.99 -4.45
C CYS A 12 1.10 1.73 -4.94
N ARG A 13 1.93 1.04 -5.74
CA ARG A 13 3.11 1.60 -6.38
C ARG A 13 2.74 2.74 -7.34
N ALA A 14 1.74 2.53 -8.20
CA ALA A 14 1.27 3.57 -9.11
C ALA A 14 0.68 4.76 -8.35
N TYR A 15 -0.05 4.51 -7.27
CA TYR A 15 -0.63 5.56 -6.41
C TYR A 15 0.46 6.40 -5.73
N LEU A 16 1.45 5.76 -5.10
CA LEU A 16 2.56 6.48 -4.48
C LEU A 16 3.42 7.24 -5.50
N ALA A 17 3.59 6.68 -6.70
CA ALA A 17 4.33 7.33 -7.78
C ALA A 17 3.68 8.64 -8.23
N ASP A 18 2.35 8.64 -8.32
CA ASP A 18 1.57 9.83 -8.64
C ASP A 18 1.71 10.90 -7.55
N LEU A 19 1.58 10.50 -6.28
CA LEU A 19 1.72 11.42 -5.14
C LEU A 19 3.13 12.01 -4.97
N LEU A 20 4.16 11.23 -5.27
CA LEU A 20 5.56 11.64 -5.18
C LEU A 20 6.08 12.31 -6.47
N GLU A 21 5.26 12.39 -7.51
CA GLU A 21 5.63 12.88 -8.85
C GLU A 21 6.88 12.16 -9.43
N VAL A 22 7.00 10.86 -9.19
CA VAL A 22 8.10 10.01 -9.68
C VAL A 22 7.59 8.90 -10.60
N PRO A 23 8.44 8.30 -11.45
CA PRO A 23 8.03 7.14 -12.23
C PRO A 23 7.69 5.96 -11.31
N ALA A 24 6.58 5.25 -11.56
CA ALA A 24 6.24 4.05 -10.79
C ALA A 24 7.40 3.03 -10.76
N GLN A 25 8.16 2.92 -11.85
CA GLN A 25 9.31 2.02 -11.93
C GLN A 25 10.44 2.33 -10.92
N SER A 26 10.55 3.57 -10.42
CA SER A 26 11.58 3.93 -9.44
C SER A 26 11.20 3.56 -8.00
N ILE A 27 9.92 3.26 -7.74
CA ILE A 27 9.48 2.77 -6.45
C ILE A 27 9.78 1.28 -6.36
N ASP A 28 10.65 0.92 -5.41
CA ASP A 28 10.96 -0.46 -5.06
C ASP A 28 9.94 -0.97 -4.03
N PRO A 29 9.12 -1.98 -4.36
CA PRO A 29 8.10 -2.50 -3.45
C PRO A 29 8.67 -3.26 -2.24
N ALA A 30 9.97 -3.58 -2.22
CA ALA A 30 10.67 -4.15 -1.08
C ALA A 30 11.37 -3.09 -0.21
N ALA A 31 11.45 -1.84 -0.66
CA ALA A 31 12.00 -0.75 0.13
C ALA A 31 10.99 -0.27 1.17
N ASP A 32 11.50 0.14 2.33
CA ASP A 32 10.67 0.70 3.39
C ASP A 32 10.03 2.03 2.93
N PHE A 33 8.84 2.33 3.44
CA PHE A 33 8.10 3.55 3.13
C PHE A 33 8.93 4.83 3.33
N ASP A 34 9.70 4.90 4.43
CA ASP A 34 10.62 6.00 4.70
C ASP A 34 11.69 6.17 3.61
N ARG A 35 12.16 5.06 3.01
CA ARG A 35 13.17 5.08 1.94
C ARG A 35 12.59 5.50 0.59
N ILE A 36 11.32 5.24 0.37
CA ILE A 36 10.56 5.67 -0.81
C ILE A 36 10.25 7.18 -0.71
N GLY A 37 10.27 7.75 0.49
CA GLY A 37 9.91 9.15 0.75
C GLY A 37 8.45 9.32 1.17
N VAL A 38 7.80 8.25 1.63
CA VAL A 38 6.44 8.32 2.18
C VAL A 38 6.52 8.91 3.59
N ASP A 39 5.95 10.10 3.76
CA ASP A 39 5.80 10.75 5.06
C ASP A 39 4.46 10.37 5.73
N SER A 40 4.22 10.91 6.93
CA SER A 40 2.97 10.64 7.66
C SER A 40 1.70 11.04 6.90
N ALA A 41 1.74 12.09 6.07
CA ALA A 41 0.57 12.54 5.33
C ALA A 41 0.28 11.59 4.15
N LEU A 42 1.33 11.25 3.39
CA LEU A 42 1.24 10.28 2.30
C LEU A 42 0.83 8.88 2.79
N ALA A 43 1.36 8.47 3.94
CA ALA A 43 0.97 7.24 4.62
C ALA A 43 -0.53 7.20 4.90
N VAL A 44 -1.08 8.25 5.49
CA VAL A 44 -2.53 8.35 5.78
C VAL A 44 -3.36 8.37 4.49
N SER A 45 -2.92 9.08 3.46
CA SER A 45 -3.59 9.07 2.15
C SER A 45 -3.62 7.68 1.51
N LEU A 46 -2.50 6.96 1.57
CA LEU A 46 -2.42 5.57 1.11
C LEU A 46 -3.38 4.66 1.88
N LEU A 47 -3.43 4.79 3.22
CA LEU A 47 -4.35 4.01 4.06
C LEU A 47 -5.81 4.21 3.61
N ILE A 48 -6.28 5.46 3.56
CA ILE A 48 -7.66 5.79 3.20
C ILE A 48 -8.03 5.19 1.84
N GLU A 49 -7.17 5.39 0.83
CA GLU A 49 -7.44 4.89 -0.52
C GLU A 49 -7.40 3.34 -0.60
N VAL A 50 -6.56 2.70 0.21
CA VAL A 50 -6.51 1.24 0.34
C VAL A 50 -7.76 0.70 1.02
N GLU A 51 -8.20 1.34 2.11
CA GLU A 51 -9.44 0.97 2.83
C GLU A 51 -10.66 1.08 1.91
N GLU A 52 -10.81 2.21 1.22
CA GLU A 52 -11.90 2.44 0.27
C GLU A 52 -11.86 1.45 -0.90
N ARG A 53 -10.67 1.13 -1.42
CA ARG A 53 -10.51 0.22 -2.57
C ARG A 53 -10.72 -1.24 -2.20
N TYR A 54 -10.17 -1.70 -1.07
CA TYR A 54 -10.13 -3.12 -0.74
C TYR A 54 -11.13 -3.52 0.35
N GLY A 55 -11.85 -2.57 0.94
CA GLY A 55 -12.83 -2.82 2.00
C GLY A 55 -12.20 -3.36 3.27
N VAL A 56 -10.99 -2.90 3.58
CA VAL A 56 -10.25 -3.23 4.80
C VAL A 56 -10.29 -2.06 5.77
N ASP A 57 -9.97 -2.32 7.04
CA ASP A 57 -9.73 -1.30 8.06
C ASP A 57 -8.24 -1.36 8.40
N LEU A 58 -7.53 -0.24 8.23
CA LEU A 58 -6.10 -0.12 8.44
C LEU A 58 -5.78 1.05 9.35
N SER A 59 -4.95 0.77 10.33
CA SER A 59 -4.40 1.77 11.22
C SER A 59 -2.97 2.17 10.80
N PRO A 60 -2.48 3.33 11.24
CA PRO A 60 -1.06 3.67 11.12
C PRO A 60 -0.13 2.62 11.77
N GLU A 61 -0.60 1.89 12.79
CA GLU A 61 0.16 0.79 13.40
C GLU A 61 0.42 -0.35 12.40
N ASP A 62 -0.52 -0.63 11.50
CA ASP A 62 -0.37 -1.65 10.47
C ASP A 62 0.74 -1.30 9.46
N LEU A 63 0.91 -0.01 9.14
CA LEU A 63 2.05 0.45 8.33
C LEU A 63 3.39 0.25 9.04
N TYR A 64 3.44 0.40 10.37
CA TYR A 64 4.66 0.09 11.13
C TYR A 64 4.95 -1.42 11.17
N GLN A 65 3.92 -2.27 11.25
CA GLN A 65 4.08 -3.74 11.17
C GLN A 65 4.41 -4.22 9.76
N HIS A 66 4.00 -3.46 8.75
CA HIS A 66 4.17 -3.78 7.34
C HIS A 66 4.89 -2.63 6.61
N PRO A 67 6.20 -2.43 6.87
CA PRO A 67 6.91 -1.19 6.50
C PRO A 67 7.18 -1.00 5.01
N ASN A 68 6.69 -1.89 4.14
CA ASN A 68 6.86 -1.79 2.69
C ASN A 68 5.63 -2.34 1.94
N LEU A 69 5.56 -2.02 0.65
CA LEU A 69 4.44 -2.40 -0.22
C LEU A 69 4.23 -3.91 -0.29
N ASN A 70 5.29 -4.72 -0.30
CA ASN A 70 5.19 -6.17 -0.34
C ASN A 70 4.55 -6.76 0.93
N ALA A 71 4.91 -6.24 2.10
CA ALA A 71 4.35 -6.65 3.38
C ALA A 71 2.87 -6.24 3.46
N MET A 72 2.57 -4.98 3.15
CA MET A 72 1.21 -4.44 3.15
C MET A 72 0.29 -5.20 2.17
N ALA A 73 0.75 -5.46 0.95
CA ALA A 73 -0.02 -6.22 -0.03
C ALA A 73 -0.28 -7.67 0.39
N THR A 74 0.62 -8.28 1.17
CA THR A 74 0.41 -9.61 1.73
C THR A 74 -0.71 -9.56 2.77
N TYR A 75 -0.65 -8.60 3.69
CA TYR A 75 -1.69 -8.38 4.69
C TYR A 75 -3.07 -8.13 4.04
N LEU A 76 -3.11 -7.25 3.04
CA LEU A 76 -4.33 -6.93 2.29
C LEU A 76 -4.89 -8.14 1.55
N HIS A 77 -4.04 -8.95 0.91
CA HIS A 77 -4.48 -10.17 0.24
C HIS A 77 -5.12 -11.17 1.22
N GLU A 78 -4.60 -11.26 2.45
CA GLU A 78 -5.13 -12.15 3.48
C GLU A 78 -6.45 -11.65 4.08
N HIS A 79 -6.58 -10.34 4.31
CA HIS A 79 -7.75 -9.73 4.96
C HIS A 79 -8.89 -9.38 4.01
N SER A 80 -8.61 -9.08 2.73
CA SER A 80 -9.63 -8.83 1.70
C SER A 80 -10.49 -10.05 1.36
N ARG A 81 -10.07 -11.27 1.75
CA ARG A 81 -10.89 -12.49 1.60
C ARG A 81 -11.97 -12.68 2.66
N SER A 82 -12.03 -11.84 3.70
CA SER A 82 -12.97 -12.04 4.81
C SER A 82 -14.36 -11.43 4.60
N VAL A 83 -14.67 -10.92 3.40
CA VAL A 83 -16.04 -10.52 3.04
C VAL A 83 -16.66 -11.60 2.18
N ALA A 84 -17.11 -12.68 2.84
CA ALA A 84 -18.01 -13.69 2.29
C ALA A 84 -19.33 -13.65 3.08
#